data_AF-A0A961GNV2-F1
#
_entry.id   AF-A0A961GNV2-F1
#
_cell.length_a   1.000
_cell.length_b   1.000
_cell.length_c   1.000
_cell.angle_alpha   90.00
_cell.angle_beta   90.00
_cell.angle_gamma   90.00
#
_symmetry.space_group_name_H-M   'P 1'
#
loop_
_entity.id
_entity.type
_entity.pdbx_description
1 polymer ?
#
loop_
_entity_poly.entity_id
_entity_poly.type
_entity_poly.pdbx_seq_one_letter_code
_entity_poly.pdbx_strand_id
1 'polypeptide(L)'
;MSSPWVAGVVRAKALARRRLGPAGARAVATSPGLSQALTALASSAYGHDVRPGQSLGAAQHAVGASLLWNMRVLAGWLPRGHADVVRLFAAGFEVANIDEHLAALHDSSTPAGEPAASPYTLGTLDTSWSRLSSTTTLTGIAEVLETSRWRLRGCATPREIHLGLRLAWADAVVAAGVPEAAGWARAGAALLVLKEVVLEGRPLAGPLALRASYVLGPTFAGALSGRPVDLAAVRASLPSGARWVLDGVDRLEDLWLGEAAWWHRVERDGFALLRGSAYDRGSVVGALAVLAVDTWRVRAALETAARGGAGPSLEAFDGVA
;
A
#
# COMPACT_ATOMS: atom_id res chain seq x y z
N MET A 1 -5.90 31.08 8.45
CA MET A 1 -5.16 30.51 7.30
C MET A 1 -3.76 30.15 7.77
N SER A 2 -3.35 28.88 7.78
CA SER A 2 -1.95 28.56 8.05
C SER A 2 -1.12 28.79 6.79
N SER A 3 -0.56 30.01 6.67
CA SER A 3 0.45 30.41 5.68
C SER A 3 1.49 29.31 5.35
N PRO A 4 2.03 28.51 6.30
CA PRO A 4 3.07 27.53 5.97
C PRO A 4 2.62 26.41 5.00
N TRP A 5 1.36 26.02 4.97
CA TRP A 5 0.90 24.84 4.21
C TRP A 5 0.51 25.15 2.76
N VAL A 6 0.37 26.43 2.39
CA VAL A 6 -0.19 26.83 1.09
C VAL A 6 0.61 26.24 -0.07
N ALA A 7 1.94 26.35 -0.03
CA ALA A 7 2.81 25.85 -1.08
C ALA A 7 2.70 24.32 -1.26
N GLY A 8 2.74 23.59 -0.14
CA GLY A 8 2.55 22.14 -0.10
C GLY A 8 1.20 21.70 -0.66
N VAL A 9 0.12 22.37 -0.27
CA VAL A 9 -1.24 22.06 -0.74
C VAL A 9 -1.43 22.38 -2.22
N VAL A 10 -0.91 23.51 -2.71
CA VAL A 10 -0.95 23.84 -4.14
C VAL A 10 -0.21 22.79 -4.94
N ARG A 11 0.98 22.36 -4.48
CA ARG A 11 1.74 21.28 -5.12
C ARG A 11 0.99 19.95 -5.08
N ALA A 12 0.40 19.59 -3.94
CA ALA A 12 -0.39 18.39 -3.75
C ALA A 12 -1.57 18.33 -4.75
N LYS A 13 -2.33 19.43 -4.88
CA LYS A 13 -3.44 19.54 -5.84
C LYS A 13 -2.95 19.48 -7.29
N ALA A 14 -1.81 20.09 -7.62
CA ALA A 14 -1.22 20.02 -8.95
C ALA A 14 -0.78 18.60 -9.32
N LEU A 15 -0.14 17.87 -8.40
CA LEU A 15 0.23 16.47 -8.60
C LEU A 15 -1.00 15.59 -8.80
N ALA A 16 -2.01 15.73 -7.93
CA ALA A 16 -3.24 14.97 -8.03
C ALA A 16 -3.97 15.20 -9.36
N ARG A 17 -3.93 16.42 -9.94
CA ARG A 17 -4.56 16.72 -11.24
C ARG A 17 -3.87 16.05 -12.44
N ARG A 18 -2.59 15.69 -12.33
CA ARG A 18 -1.84 15.03 -13.43
C ARG A 18 -2.02 13.51 -13.45
N ARG A 19 -2.68 12.94 -12.45
CA ARG A 19 -3.01 11.52 -12.38
C ARG A 19 -3.73 11.06 -13.65
N LEU A 20 -3.62 9.78 -13.98
CA LEU A 20 -4.26 9.22 -15.17
C LEU A 20 -5.80 9.11 -14.97
N GLY A 21 -6.22 8.76 -13.75
CA GLY A 21 -7.61 8.61 -13.36
C GLY A 21 -8.26 7.34 -13.93
N PRO A 22 -9.53 7.06 -13.56
CA PRO A 22 -10.22 5.83 -13.96
C PRO A 22 -10.30 5.64 -15.48
N ALA A 23 -10.68 6.70 -16.22
CA ALA A 23 -10.83 6.64 -17.67
C ALA A 23 -9.49 6.36 -18.38
N GLY A 24 -8.41 7.04 -17.96
CA GLY A 24 -7.10 6.82 -18.56
C GLY A 24 -6.51 5.45 -18.18
N ALA A 25 -6.71 4.98 -16.94
CA ALA A 25 -6.30 3.65 -16.53
C ALA A 25 -7.07 2.56 -17.30
N ARG A 26 -8.38 2.76 -17.53
CA ARG A 26 -9.16 1.89 -18.39
C ARG A 26 -8.66 1.87 -19.83
N ALA A 27 -8.31 3.02 -20.40
CA ALA A 27 -7.71 3.09 -21.74
C ALA A 27 -6.40 2.28 -21.83
N VAL A 28 -5.57 2.32 -20.79
CA VAL A 28 -4.37 1.47 -20.67
C VAL A 28 -4.77 0.01 -20.58
N ALA A 29 -5.75 -0.36 -19.75
CA ALA A 29 -6.21 -1.74 -19.58
C ALA A 29 -6.75 -2.35 -20.89
N THR A 30 -7.44 -1.57 -21.72
CA THR A 30 -7.96 -1.99 -23.02
C THR A 30 -6.90 -2.06 -24.13
N SER A 31 -5.63 -1.77 -23.82
CA SER A 31 -4.57 -1.87 -24.81
C SER A 31 -4.38 -3.34 -25.24
N PRO A 32 -4.13 -3.61 -26.54
CA PRO A 32 -4.08 -4.98 -27.08
C PRO A 32 -2.85 -5.78 -26.61
N GLY A 33 -1.99 -5.19 -25.80
CA GLY A 33 -0.77 -5.79 -25.31
C GLY A 33 0.03 -4.83 -24.43
N LEU A 34 1.00 -5.39 -23.71
CA LEU A 34 1.88 -4.63 -22.82
C LEU A 34 2.64 -3.52 -23.56
N SER A 35 3.18 -3.79 -24.75
CA SER A 35 3.97 -2.80 -25.50
C SER A 35 3.17 -1.54 -25.86
N GLN A 36 1.90 -1.69 -26.23
CA GLN A 36 1.00 -0.56 -26.53
C GLN A 36 0.63 0.19 -25.25
N ALA A 37 0.34 -0.54 -24.17
CA ALA A 37 0.08 0.06 -22.86
C ALA A 37 1.27 0.90 -22.36
N LEU A 38 2.50 0.41 -22.50
CA LEU A 38 3.71 1.15 -22.10
C LEU A 38 3.95 2.39 -22.96
N THR A 39 3.67 2.30 -24.26
CA THR A 39 3.74 3.47 -25.15
C THR A 39 2.75 4.56 -24.72
N ALA A 40 1.50 4.18 -24.40
CA ALA A 40 0.51 5.11 -23.88
C ALA A 40 0.94 5.73 -22.55
N LEU A 41 1.38 4.92 -21.58
CA LEU A 41 1.85 5.41 -20.28
C LEU A 41 3.09 6.31 -20.37
N ALA A 42 4.01 6.04 -21.30
CA ALA A 42 5.21 6.85 -21.51
C ALA A 42 4.88 8.30 -21.93
N SER A 43 3.71 8.53 -22.53
CA SER A 43 3.20 9.87 -22.87
C SER A 43 2.39 10.55 -21.76
N SER A 44 2.20 9.87 -20.62
CA SER A 44 1.39 10.34 -19.49
C SER A 44 2.25 10.91 -18.34
N ALA A 45 1.65 11.15 -17.18
CA ALA A 45 2.37 11.55 -15.97
C ALA A 45 3.37 10.48 -15.46
N TYR A 46 3.25 9.23 -15.91
CA TYR A 46 4.17 8.12 -15.59
C TYR A 46 5.41 8.06 -16.50
N GLY A 47 5.45 8.88 -17.55
CA GLY A 47 6.54 8.91 -18.54
C GLY A 47 7.90 9.38 -18.00
N HIS A 48 8.05 9.63 -16.70
CA HIS A 48 9.39 9.83 -16.12
C HIS A 48 10.12 8.49 -15.90
N ASP A 49 9.40 7.47 -15.43
CA ASP A 49 10.00 6.17 -15.05
C ASP A 49 9.55 5.03 -15.97
N VAL A 50 8.35 5.13 -16.55
CA VAL A 50 7.83 4.13 -17.50
C VAL A 50 8.42 4.35 -18.88
N ARG A 51 8.94 3.28 -19.47
CA ARG A 51 9.62 3.26 -20.78
C ARG A 51 9.08 2.11 -21.63
N PRO A 52 8.93 2.30 -22.96
CA PRO A 52 8.67 1.20 -23.87
C PRO A 52 9.75 0.11 -23.73
N GLY A 53 9.34 -1.16 -23.84
CA GLY A 53 10.25 -2.32 -23.77
C GLY A 53 10.53 -2.85 -22.36
N GLN A 54 9.99 -2.23 -21.30
CA GLN A 54 10.05 -2.80 -19.95
C GLN A 54 9.24 -4.11 -19.87
N SER A 55 9.70 -5.06 -19.03
CA SER A 55 8.86 -6.19 -18.61
C SER A 55 7.67 -5.68 -17.77
N LEU A 56 6.64 -6.51 -17.61
CA LEU A 56 5.47 -6.16 -16.79
C LEU A 56 5.88 -5.79 -15.36
N GLY A 57 6.73 -6.61 -14.72
CA GLY A 57 7.24 -6.34 -13.38
C GLY A 57 8.05 -5.04 -13.31
N ALA A 58 8.95 -4.80 -14.27
CA ALA A 58 9.72 -3.56 -14.33
C ALA A 58 8.83 -2.31 -14.53
N ALA A 59 7.80 -2.42 -15.37
CA ALA A 59 6.85 -1.34 -15.59
C ALA A 59 6.01 -1.06 -14.33
N GLN A 60 5.50 -2.09 -13.65
CA GLN A 60 4.77 -1.93 -12.39
C GLN A 60 5.63 -1.30 -11.30
N HIS A 61 6.90 -1.72 -11.21
CA HIS A 61 7.88 -1.10 -10.32
C HIS A 61 8.07 0.39 -10.67
N ALA A 62 8.25 0.72 -11.95
CA ALA A 62 8.38 2.10 -12.42
C ALA A 62 7.14 2.97 -12.08
N VAL A 63 5.93 2.44 -12.21
CA VAL A 63 4.69 3.12 -11.81
C VAL A 63 4.68 3.42 -10.29
N GLY A 64 5.18 2.48 -9.47
CA GLY A 64 5.41 2.70 -8.04
C GLY A 64 6.49 3.76 -7.77
N ALA A 65 7.61 3.72 -8.50
CA ALA A 65 8.71 4.66 -8.37
C ALA A 65 8.27 6.10 -8.69
N SER A 66 7.37 6.29 -9.67
CA SER A 66 6.77 7.59 -9.97
C SER A 66 5.95 8.15 -8.80
N LEU A 67 5.21 7.31 -8.06
CA LEU A 67 4.52 7.73 -6.85
C LEU A 67 5.51 8.16 -5.77
N LEU A 68 6.56 7.36 -5.52
CA LEU A 68 7.59 7.70 -4.54
C LEU A 68 8.34 9.00 -4.90
N TRP A 69 8.61 9.23 -6.19
CA TRP A 69 9.14 10.52 -6.67
C TRP A 69 8.20 11.66 -6.32
N ASN A 70 6.90 11.54 -6.61
CA ASN A 70 5.91 12.56 -6.26
C ASN A 70 5.82 12.80 -4.74
N MET A 71 5.97 11.75 -3.92
CA MET A 71 6.06 11.87 -2.46
C MET A 71 7.30 12.66 -2.04
N ARG A 72 8.49 12.35 -2.57
CA ARG A 72 9.74 13.08 -2.28
C ARG A 72 9.65 14.55 -2.69
N VAL A 73 9.10 14.82 -3.88
CA VAL A 73 8.80 16.18 -4.32
C VAL A 73 7.90 16.84 -3.30
N LEU A 74 6.74 16.26 -2.98
CA LEU A 74 5.77 16.86 -2.07
C LEU A 74 6.36 17.15 -0.68
N ALA A 75 7.15 16.22 -0.12
CA ALA A 75 7.84 16.41 1.15
C ALA A 75 8.74 17.66 1.16
N GLY A 76 9.40 17.97 0.05
CA GLY A 76 10.23 19.19 -0.11
C GLY A 76 9.43 20.50 -0.14
N TRP A 77 8.12 20.44 -0.42
CA TRP A 77 7.21 21.60 -0.42
C TRP A 77 6.43 21.76 0.89
N LEU A 78 6.59 20.84 1.85
CA LEU A 78 5.93 20.92 3.15
C LEU A 78 6.70 21.82 4.12
N PRO A 79 6.01 22.40 5.14
CA PRO A 79 6.69 23.15 6.18
C PRO A 79 7.75 22.30 6.90
N ARG A 80 8.79 22.95 7.43
CA ARG A 80 9.81 22.26 8.24
C ARG A 80 9.15 21.45 9.36
N GLY A 81 9.59 20.21 9.55
CA GLY A 81 9.03 19.29 10.55
C GLY A 81 7.71 18.60 10.16
N HIS A 82 7.16 18.87 8.97
CA HIS A 82 5.86 18.31 8.56
C HIS A 82 5.95 17.27 7.44
N ALA A 83 7.17 16.93 7.00
CA ALA A 83 7.43 15.84 6.06
C ALA A 83 7.14 14.45 6.68
N ASP A 84 6.97 14.35 7.99
CA ASP A 84 6.74 13.09 8.70
C ASP A 84 5.46 12.37 8.23
N VAL A 85 4.42 13.12 7.85
CA VAL A 85 3.21 12.50 7.26
C VAL A 85 3.53 11.87 5.90
N VAL A 86 4.37 12.50 5.07
CA VAL A 86 4.77 11.91 3.79
C VAL A 86 5.68 10.71 4.02
N ARG A 87 6.61 10.80 4.98
CA ARG A 87 7.48 9.68 5.36
C ARG A 87 6.66 8.47 5.83
N LEU A 88 5.63 8.72 6.63
CA LEU A 88 4.71 7.68 7.09
C LEU A 88 4.02 6.96 5.92
N PHE A 89 3.55 7.66 4.89
CA PHE A 89 2.96 7.02 3.71
C PHE A 89 4.01 6.34 2.82
N ALA A 90 5.19 6.95 2.69
CA ALA A 90 6.31 6.38 1.92
C ALA A 90 6.88 5.11 2.57
N ALA A 91 6.62 4.88 3.86
CA ALA A 91 7.04 3.67 4.56
C ALA A 91 6.53 2.38 3.89
N GLY A 92 5.43 2.42 3.12
CA GLY A 92 5.00 1.28 2.31
C GLY A 92 6.03 0.86 1.23
N PHE A 93 6.81 1.80 0.69
CA PHE A 93 7.92 1.49 -0.23
C PHE A 93 9.12 0.90 0.49
N GLU A 94 9.37 1.31 1.73
CA GLU A 94 10.37 0.68 2.58
C GLU A 94 9.97 -0.77 2.90
N VAL A 95 8.69 -1.02 3.21
CA VAL A 95 8.16 -2.39 3.39
C VAL A 95 8.35 -3.21 2.10
N ALA A 96 8.07 -2.64 0.92
CA ALA A 96 8.27 -3.34 -0.35
C ALA A 96 9.76 -3.68 -0.61
N ASN A 97 10.68 -2.77 -0.27
CA ASN A 97 12.11 -3.05 -0.37
C ASN A 97 12.53 -4.19 0.58
N ILE A 98 11.98 -4.23 1.79
CA ILE A 98 12.27 -5.29 2.77
C ILE A 98 11.69 -6.63 2.30
N ASP A 99 10.48 -6.64 1.73
CA ASP A 99 9.88 -7.85 1.16
C ASP A 99 10.75 -8.44 0.03
N GLU A 100 11.24 -7.59 -0.88
CA GLU A 100 12.15 -8.01 -1.96
C GLU A 100 13.49 -8.52 -1.41
N HIS A 101 14.04 -7.83 -0.39
CA HIS A 101 15.28 -8.25 0.26
C HIS A 101 15.14 -9.61 0.95
N LEU A 102 14.00 -9.84 1.63
CA LEU A 102 13.68 -11.13 2.23
C LEU A 102 13.55 -12.24 1.18
N ALA A 103 12.90 -11.95 0.05
CA ALA A 103 12.77 -12.88 -1.07
C ALA A 103 14.16 -13.23 -1.65
N ALA A 104 15.01 -12.23 -1.90
CA ALA A 104 16.36 -12.43 -2.41
C ALA A 104 17.24 -13.28 -1.48
N LEU A 105 17.13 -13.11 -0.16
CA LEU A 105 17.83 -13.95 0.80
C LEU A 105 17.32 -15.40 0.79
N HIS A 106 16.03 -15.61 0.58
CA HIS A 106 15.45 -16.94 0.44
C HIS A 106 15.89 -17.62 -0.86
N ASP A 107 15.83 -16.90 -1.98
CA ASP A 107 16.15 -17.38 -3.31
C ASP A 107 17.65 -17.57 -3.54
N SER A 108 18.53 -16.89 -2.78
CA SER A 108 19.97 -17.17 -2.80
C SER A 108 20.34 -18.62 -2.40
N SER A 109 19.37 -19.36 -1.85
CA SER A 109 19.48 -20.79 -1.54
C SER A 109 18.92 -21.73 -2.64
N THR A 110 18.37 -21.20 -3.75
CA THR A 110 17.66 -21.94 -4.82
C THR A 110 18.13 -21.48 -6.22
N PRO A 111 18.25 -22.34 -7.26
CA PRO A 111 18.78 -21.90 -8.57
C PRO A 111 17.83 -20.98 -9.35
N ALA A 112 18.29 -19.75 -9.61
CA ALA A 112 17.95 -18.77 -10.66
C ALA A 112 16.47 -18.64 -11.09
N GLY A 113 15.73 -17.79 -10.37
CA GLY A 113 14.56 -17.06 -10.89
C GLY A 113 14.94 -15.71 -11.53
N GLU A 114 13.92 -14.96 -11.96
CA GLU A 114 14.05 -13.59 -12.51
C GLU A 114 14.86 -12.69 -11.57
N PRO A 115 15.73 -11.79 -12.07
CA PRO A 115 16.55 -10.93 -11.21
C PRO A 115 15.66 -10.08 -10.29
N ALA A 116 16.02 -10.06 -8.99
CA ALA A 116 15.33 -9.28 -7.98
C ALA A 116 15.11 -7.83 -8.43
N ALA A 117 13.92 -7.31 -8.17
CA ALA A 117 13.58 -5.95 -8.57
C ALA A 117 14.53 -4.95 -7.89
N SER A 118 14.97 -3.92 -8.61
CA SER A 118 15.78 -2.86 -8.00
C SER A 118 15.00 -2.23 -6.83
N PRO A 119 15.62 -1.99 -5.67
CA PRO A 119 14.93 -1.35 -4.56
C PRO A 119 14.47 0.06 -4.90
N TYR A 120 13.33 0.47 -4.33
CA TYR A 120 12.85 1.84 -4.41
C TYR A 120 13.79 2.81 -3.69
N THR A 121 14.18 3.88 -4.39
CA THR A 121 15.05 4.94 -3.84
C THR A 121 14.28 5.92 -2.95
N LEU A 122 14.25 5.64 -1.64
CA LEU A 122 13.52 6.43 -0.62
C LEU A 122 14.10 7.83 -0.39
N GLY A 123 15.42 8.02 -0.52
CA GLY A 123 16.10 9.28 -0.23
C GLY A 123 15.88 9.72 1.23
N THR A 124 15.48 10.98 1.46
CA THR A 124 15.22 11.52 2.81
C THR A 124 13.96 10.96 3.48
N LEU A 125 13.19 10.11 2.79
CA LEU A 125 12.05 9.39 3.34
C LEU A 125 12.43 8.02 3.93
N ASP A 126 13.70 7.61 3.81
CA ASP A 126 14.23 6.42 4.46
C ASP A 126 14.03 6.47 5.98
N THR A 127 13.54 5.38 6.58
CA THR A 127 13.52 5.24 8.04
C THR A 127 14.57 4.26 8.54
N SER A 128 14.72 3.10 7.90
CA SER A 128 15.72 2.08 8.27
C SER A 128 16.24 1.25 7.10
N TRP A 129 15.75 1.50 5.87
CA TRP A 129 16.13 0.74 4.69
C TRP A 129 17.65 0.75 4.46
N SER A 130 18.31 1.90 4.60
CA SER A 130 19.77 2.00 4.41
C SER A 130 20.58 1.07 5.32
N ARG A 131 20.06 0.72 6.51
CA ARG A 131 20.67 -0.26 7.42
C ARG A 131 20.25 -1.69 7.09
N LEU A 132 19.01 -1.88 6.63
CA LEU A 132 18.46 -3.19 6.28
C LEU A 132 19.08 -3.74 4.99
N SER A 133 19.35 -2.89 4.01
CA SER A 133 19.93 -3.28 2.71
C SER A 133 21.35 -3.86 2.82
N SER A 134 22.07 -3.58 3.91
CA SER A 134 23.39 -4.16 4.17
C SER A 134 23.35 -5.51 4.90
N THR A 135 22.17 -5.97 5.32
CA THR A 135 22.02 -7.26 5.99
C THR A 135 22.05 -8.41 4.99
N THR A 136 22.64 -9.54 5.38
CA THR A 136 22.76 -10.74 4.53
C THR A 136 22.07 -11.96 5.11
N THR A 137 21.42 -11.82 6.27
CA THR A 137 20.76 -12.92 6.98
C THR A 137 19.43 -12.47 7.56
N LEU A 138 18.51 -13.42 7.72
CA LEU A 138 17.20 -13.17 8.34
C LEU A 138 17.34 -12.68 9.78
N THR A 139 18.29 -13.22 10.55
CA THR A 139 18.60 -12.78 11.91
C THR A 139 19.06 -11.32 11.93
N GLY A 140 19.97 -10.93 11.02
CA GLY A 140 20.42 -9.55 10.92
C GLY A 140 19.29 -8.58 10.56
N ILE A 141 18.35 -8.99 9.69
CA ILE A 141 17.13 -8.22 9.42
C ILE A 141 16.31 -8.05 10.71
N ALA A 142 16.04 -9.13 11.43
CA ALA A 142 15.25 -9.10 12.66
C ALA A 142 15.86 -8.17 13.72
N GLU A 143 17.17 -8.22 13.93
CA GLU A 143 17.91 -7.34 14.87
C GLU A 143 17.79 -5.85 14.50
N VAL A 144 17.95 -5.52 13.22
CA VAL A 144 17.78 -4.15 12.74
C VAL A 144 16.33 -3.70 12.90
N LEU A 145 15.35 -4.55 12.57
CA LEU A 145 13.94 -4.22 12.69
C LEU A 145 13.50 -4.01 14.14
N GLU A 146 14.06 -4.75 15.09
CA GLU A 146 13.77 -4.60 16.52
C GLU A 146 14.21 -3.23 17.06
N THR A 147 15.37 -2.74 16.62
CA THR A 147 15.94 -1.45 17.05
C THR A 147 15.51 -0.26 16.16
N SER A 148 14.85 -0.53 15.05
CA SER A 148 14.33 0.47 14.12
C SER A 148 13.07 1.18 14.61
N ARG A 149 12.57 2.12 13.79
CA ARG A 149 11.23 2.70 13.99
C ARG A 149 10.09 1.69 13.85
N TRP A 150 10.31 0.57 13.16
CA TRP A 150 9.32 -0.51 13.03
C TRP A 150 9.10 -1.26 14.35
N ARG A 151 10.12 -1.32 15.22
CA ARG A 151 10.10 -1.99 16.54
C ARG A 151 9.50 -3.40 16.44
N LEU A 152 9.87 -4.15 15.39
CA LEU A 152 9.32 -5.47 15.14
C LEU A 152 10.10 -6.51 15.95
N ARG A 153 9.41 -7.24 16.83
CA ARG A 153 10.01 -8.20 17.76
C ARG A 153 9.36 -9.56 17.63
N GLY A 154 10.15 -10.62 17.84
CA GLY A 154 9.67 -12.00 17.89
C GLY A 154 9.13 -12.57 16.58
N CYS A 155 9.36 -11.91 15.44
CA CYS A 155 9.06 -12.43 14.11
C CYS A 155 10.31 -13.13 13.58
N ALA A 156 10.23 -14.45 13.39
CA ALA A 156 11.35 -15.32 13.06
C ALA A 156 11.36 -15.80 11.60
N THR A 157 10.23 -15.67 10.89
CA THR A 157 10.12 -16.08 9.48
C THR A 157 9.93 -14.89 8.54
N PRO A 158 10.32 -14.98 7.25
CA PRO A 158 10.07 -13.92 6.27
C PRO A 158 8.60 -13.51 6.20
N ARG A 159 7.70 -14.50 6.32
CA ARG A 159 6.24 -14.31 6.37
C ARG A 159 5.79 -13.52 7.59
N GLU A 160 6.29 -13.87 8.78
CA GLU A 160 5.96 -13.14 10.00
C GLU A 160 6.48 -11.70 9.93
N ILE A 161 7.68 -11.49 9.37
CA ILE A 161 8.23 -10.16 9.16
C ILE A 161 7.35 -9.35 8.19
N HIS A 162 6.95 -9.94 7.06
CA HIS A 162 6.08 -9.33 6.06
C HIS A 162 4.75 -8.83 6.65
N LEU A 163 4.06 -9.69 7.42
CA LEU A 163 2.81 -9.33 8.09
C LEU A 163 3.05 -8.32 9.22
N GLY A 164 4.10 -8.54 10.01
CA GLY A 164 4.49 -7.70 11.12
C GLY A 164 4.78 -6.26 10.72
N LEU A 165 5.47 -6.06 9.59
CA LEU A 165 5.75 -4.73 9.01
C LEU A 165 4.47 -4.00 8.60
N ARG A 166 3.53 -4.68 7.94
CA ARG A 166 2.24 -4.07 7.55
C ARG A 166 1.39 -3.70 8.75
N LEU A 167 1.36 -4.55 9.79
CA LEU A 167 0.69 -4.23 11.05
C LEU A 167 1.40 -3.09 11.79
N ALA A 168 2.73 -3.05 11.79
CA ALA A 168 3.51 -1.97 12.39
C ALA A 168 3.28 -0.65 11.64
N TRP A 169 3.11 -0.70 10.32
CA TRP A 169 2.77 0.46 9.52
C TRP A 169 1.37 0.98 9.85
N ALA A 170 0.38 0.10 9.91
CA ALA A 170 -0.98 0.47 10.29
C ALA A 170 -1.04 1.07 11.70
N ASP A 171 -0.31 0.48 12.65
CA ASP A 171 -0.14 1.01 14.00
C ASP A 171 0.50 2.40 14.00
N ALA A 172 1.58 2.60 13.24
CA ALA A 172 2.23 3.89 13.11
C ALA A 172 1.28 4.97 12.57
N VAL A 173 0.41 4.64 11.60
CA VAL A 173 -0.61 5.59 11.08
C VAL A 173 -1.62 5.97 12.15
N VAL A 174 -2.09 4.98 12.93
CA VAL A 174 -3.04 5.19 14.01
C VAL A 174 -2.41 6.01 15.15
N ALA A 175 -1.21 5.62 15.60
CA ALA A 175 -0.49 6.24 16.71
C ALA A 175 0.01 7.65 16.39
N ALA A 176 0.36 7.94 15.12
CA ALA A 176 0.78 9.28 14.70
C ALA A 176 -0.35 10.32 14.68
N GLY A 177 -1.61 9.92 14.98
CA GLY A 177 -2.73 10.86 15.02
C GLY A 177 -3.03 11.47 13.65
N VAL A 178 -3.04 10.63 12.60
CA VAL A 178 -3.52 10.97 11.26
C VAL A 178 -4.96 10.45 11.12
N PRO A 179 -5.97 11.11 11.74
CA PRO A 179 -7.35 10.64 11.76
C PRO A 179 -7.92 10.42 10.35
N GLU A 180 -7.43 11.18 9.36
CA GLU A 180 -7.83 11.08 7.96
C GLU A 180 -7.55 9.69 7.38
N ALA A 181 -6.49 9.01 7.84
CA ALA A 181 -6.05 7.71 7.32
C ALA A 181 -6.22 6.55 8.31
N ALA A 182 -6.54 6.84 9.58
CA ALA A 182 -6.62 5.84 10.64
C ALA A 182 -7.72 4.79 10.38
N GLY A 183 -8.81 5.15 9.71
CA GLY A 183 -9.85 4.21 9.28
C GLY A 183 -9.35 3.27 8.18
N TRP A 184 -8.65 3.81 7.18
CA TRP A 184 -8.07 3.03 6.08
C TRP A 184 -7.01 2.05 6.59
N ALA A 185 -6.11 2.50 7.48
CA ALA A 185 -5.08 1.65 8.06
C ALA A 185 -5.65 0.45 8.82
N ARG A 186 -6.70 0.67 9.63
CA ARG A 186 -7.39 -0.41 10.36
C ARG A 186 -8.11 -1.36 9.41
N ALA A 187 -8.83 -0.84 8.42
CA ALA A 187 -9.53 -1.67 7.44
C ALA A 187 -8.55 -2.54 6.62
N GLY A 188 -7.42 -1.96 6.17
CA GLY A 188 -6.38 -2.70 5.47
C GLY A 188 -5.71 -3.77 6.34
N ALA A 189 -5.43 -3.45 7.61
CA ALA A 189 -4.90 -4.43 8.57
C ALA A 189 -5.90 -5.57 8.84
N ALA A 190 -7.20 -5.28 8.90
CA ALA A 190 -8.23 -6.30 9.06
C ALA A 190 -8.27 -7.27 7.88
N LEU A 191 -8.27 -6.75 6.64
CA LEU A 191 -8.22 -7.57 5.43
C LEU A 191 -6.96 -8.44 5.39
N LEU A 192 -5.81 -7.88 5.75
CA LEU A 192 -4.54 -8.62 5.81
C LEU A 192 -4.62 -9.80 6.79
N VAL A 193 -5.14 -9.57 8.00
CA VAL A 193 -5.28 -10.63 9.00
C VAL A 193 -6.33 -11.66 8.60
N LEU A 194 -7.45 -11.24 8.02
CA LEU A 194 -8.49 -12.14 7.52
C LEU A 194 -7.98 -13.06 6.41
N LYS A 195 -7.19 -12.50 5.48
CA LYS A 195 -6.52 -13.29 4.46
C LYS A 195 -5.61 -14.35 5.10
N GLU A 196 -4.80 -13.97 6.08
CA GLU A 196 -3.88 -14.90 6.75
C GLU A 196 -4.59 -16.01 7.51
N VAL A 197 -5.59 -15.65 8.32
CA VAL A 197 -6.20 -16.59 9.27
C VAL A 197 -7.29 -17.43 8.63
N VAL A 198 -8.06 -16.82 7.73
CA VAL A 198 -9.33 -17.37 7.29
C VAL A 198 -9.25 -17.92 5.88
N LEU A 199 -8.72 -17.15 4.92
CA LEU A 199 -8.53 -17.64 3.55
C LEU A 199 -7.41 -18.69 3.49
N GLU A 200 -6.34 -18.45 4.23
CA GLU A 200 -5.13 -19.25 4.18
C GLU A 200 -5.00 -20.26 5.33
N GLY A 201 -5.93 -20.23 6.28
CA GLY A 201 -6.04 -21.19 7.38
C GLY A 201 -4.91 -21.13 8.41
N ARG A 202 -4.09 -20.06 8.45
CA ARG A 202 -2.89 -20.00 9.29
C ARG A 202 -3.13 -19.18 10.57
N PRO A 203 -2.90 -19.75 11.76
CA PRO A 203 -3.04 -18.98 13.00
C PRO A 203 -1.99 -17.87 13.07
N LEU A 204 -2.35 -16.74 13.69
CA LEU A 204 -1.38 -15.68 13.96
C LEU A 204 -0.41 -16.13 15.07
N ALA A 205 0.89 -15.98 14.82
CA ALA A 205 1.91 -16.10 15.87
C ALA A 205 1.66 -15.06 16.98
N GLY A 206 2.01 -15.39 18.22
CA GLY A 206 1.76 -14.53 19.40
C GLY A 206 2.19 -13.07 19.23
N PRO A 207 3.40 -12.76 18.73
CA PRO A 207 3.83 -11.38 18.47
C PRO A 207 2.97 -10.64 17.45
N LEU A 208 2.46 -11.33 16.42
CA LEU A 208 1.56 -10.75 15.40
C LEU A 208 0.16 -10.53 15.97
N ALA A 209 -0.36 -11.45 16.76
CA ALA A 209 -1.65 -11.31 17.43
C ALA A 209 -1.65 -10.11 18.39
N LEU A 210 -0.58 -9.95 19.18
CA LEU A 210 -0.41 -8.80 20.05
C LEU A 210 -0.38 -7.49 19.24
N ARG A 211 0.38 -7.45 18.14
CA ARG A 211 0.44 -6.25 17.30
C ARG A 211 -0.89 -5.93 16.62
N ALA A 212 -1.58 -6.94 16.11
CA ALA A 212 -2.92 -6.79 15.56
C ALA A 212 -3.90 -6.22 16.59
N SER A 213 -3.76 -6.59 17.86
CA SER A 213 -4.61 -6.06 18.94
C SER A 213 -4.44 -4.55 19.18
N TYR A 214 -3.26 -3.97 18.96
CA TYR A 214 -3.06 -2.52 19.06
C TYR A 214 -3.81 -1.74 17.97
N VAL A 215 -3.97 -2.34 16.79
CA VAL A 215 -4.61 -1.70 15.64
C VAL A 215 -6.12 -1.97 15.59
N LEU A 216 -6.50 -3.23 15.79
CA LEU A 216 -7.84 -3.78 15.57
C LEU A 216 -8.60 -4.05 16.87
N GLY A 217 -7.94 -3.96 18.02
CA GLY A 217 -8.51 -4.27 19.33
C GLY A 217 -8.43 -5.76 19.69
N PRO A 218 -8.47 -6.10 20.99
CA PRO A 218 -8.35 -7.48 21.47
C PRO A 218 -9.57 -8.35 21.13
N THR A 219 -10.75 -7.75 21.01
CA THR A 219 -12.00 -8.44 20.64
C THR A 219 -11.91 -9.08 19.26
N PHE A 220 -11.22 -8.42 18.33
CA PHE A 220 -11.01 -8.94 16.97
C PHE A 220 -10.16 -10.22 16.96
N ALA A 221 -9.07 -10.25 17.73
CA ALA A 221 -8.24 -11.44 17.84
C ALA A 221 -9.02 -12.64 18.41
N GLY A 222 -9.88 -12.40 19.40
CA GLY A 222 -10.76 -13.43 19.95
C GLY A 222 -11.78 -13.97 18.95
N ALA A 223 -12.38 -13.10 18.13
CA ALA A 223 -13.36 -13.50 17.10
C ALA A 223 -12.77 -14.44 16.04
N LEU A 224 -11.45 -14.37 15.80
CA LEU A 224 -10.74 -15.22 14.83
C LEU A 224 -10.41 -16.62 15.34
N SER A 225 -10.57 -16.89 16.64
CA SER A 225 -10.23 -18.18 17.26
C SER A 225 -11.31 -19.25 17.05
N GLY A 226 -12.55 -18.85 16.74
CA GLY A 226 -13.65 -19.77 16.43
C GLY A 226 -13.44 -20.54 15.11
N ARG A 227 -13.93 -21.78 15.04
CA ARG A 227 -13.97 -22.60 13.82
C ARG A 227 -15.37 -23.22 13.67
N PRO A 228 -16.11 -22.96 12.56
CA PRO A 228 -15.79 -22.01 11.50
C PRO A 228 -15.73 -20.56 11.99
N VAL A 229 -15.03 -19.70 11.25
CA VAL A 229 -14.96 -18.26 11.58
C VAL A 229 -16.31 -17.62 11.22
N ASP A 230 -16.98 -17.03 12.21
CA ASP A 230 -18.19 -16.26 11.99
C ASP A 230 -17.82 -14.83 11.54
N LEU A 231 -18.00 -14.55 10.25
CA LEU A 231 -17.70 -13.24 9.67
C LEU A 231 -18.56 -12.11 10.28
N ALA A 232 -19.78 -12.39 10.72
CA ALA A 232 -20.62 -11.40 11.38
C ALA A 232 -20.06 -11.02 12.76
N ALA A 233 -19.62 -12.02 13.54
CA ALA A 233 -18.93 -11.79 14.81
C ALA A 233 -17.60 -11.04 14.60
N VAL A 234 -16.82 -11.42 13.59
CA VAL A 234 -15.58 -10.72 13.24
C VAL A 234 -15.86 -9.27 12.87
N ARG A 235 -16.84 -8.99 12.02
CA ARG A 235 -17.25 -7.64 11.67
C ARG A 235 -17.70 -6.83 12.89
N ALA A 236 -18.48 -7.43 13.79
CA ALA A 236 -18.92 -6.76 15.02
C ALA A 236 -17.74 -6.40 15.94
N SER A 237 -16.71 -7.24 15.95
CA SER A 237 -15.50 -7.05 16.77
C SER A 237 -14.53 -5.98 16.23
N LEU A 238 -14.67 -5.55 14.97
CA LEU A 238 -13.84 -4.52 14.37
C LEU A 238 -14.12 -3.12 14.96
N PRO A 239 -13.10 -2.24 15.02
CA PRO A 239 -13.29 -0.83 15.33
C PRO A 239 -14.30 -0.20 14.37
N SER A 240 -15.18 0.67 14.87
CA SER A 240 -16.30 1.24 14.10
C SER A 240 -15.88 1.85 12.76
N GLY A 241 -14.75 2.58 12.74
CA GLY A 241 -14.18 3.19 11.54
C GLY A 241 -13.59 2.22 10.50
N ALA A 242 -13.61 0.90 10.76
CA ALA A 242 -13.11 -0.14 9.86
C ALA A 242 -14.15 -1.19 9.48
N ARG A 243 -15.33 -1.21 10.13
CA ARG A 243 -16.37 -2.24 9.91
C ARG A 243 -16.89 -2.30 8.47
N TRP A 244 -16.92 -1.16 7.81
CA TRP A 244 -17.40 -1.01 6.43
C TRP A 244 -16.62 -1.87 5.42
N VAL A 245 -15.40 -2.30 5.76
CA VAL A 245 -14.59 -3.13 4.85
C VAL A 245 -15.17 -4.53 4.66
N LEU A 246 -16.09 -4.96 5.53
CA LEU A 246 -16.82 -6.22 5.43
C LEU A 246 -18.31 -5.99 5.09
N ASP A 247 -18.65 -4.84 4.50
CA ASP A 247 -19.97 -4.61 3.93
C ASP A 247 -20.15 -5.45 2.66
N GLY A 248 -21.14 -6.35 2.64
CA GLY A 248 -21.41 -7.23 1.50
C GLY A 248 -20.44 -8.41 1.36
N VAL A 249 -19.61 -8.68 2.38
CA VAL A 249 -18.73 -9.86 2.42
C VAL A 249 -19.40 -10.94 3.27
N ASP A 250 -20.13 -11.83 2.60
CA ASP A 250 -20.88 -12.91 3.25
C ASP A 250 -20.06 -14.21 3.34
N ARG A 251 -19.11 -14.40 2.41
CA ARG A 251 -18.27 -15.59 2.32
C ARG A 251 -16.79 -15.23 2.22
N LEU A 252 -15.91 -16.20 2.46
CA LEU A 252 -14.46 -15.96 2.52
C LEU A 252 -13.86 -15.68 1.14
N GLU A 253 -14.41 -16.34 0.13
CA GLU A 253 -14.14 -16.09 -1.27
C GLU A 253 -14.50 -14.67 -1.70
N ASP A 254 -15.33 -13.95 -0.94
CA ASP A 254 -15.76 -12.58 -1.25
C ASP A 254 -14.85 -11.51 -0.62
N LEU A 255 -13.76 -11.90 0.06
CA LEU A 255 -12.83 -10.94 0.70
C LEU A 255 -12.24 -9.92 -0.27
N TRP A 256 -12.16 -10.24 -1.58
CA TRP A 256 -11.72 -9.30 -2.61
C TRP A 256 -12.69 -8.12 -2.79
N LEU A 257 -14.00 -8.29 -2.50
CA LEU A 257 -14.96 -7.17 -2.48
C LEU A 257 -14.59 -6.16 -1.40
N GLY A 258 -14.14 -6.64 -0.24
CA GLY A 258 -13.64 -5.79 0.84
C GLY A 258 -12.39 -5.00 0.44
N GLU A 259 -11.47 -5.62 -0.31
CA GLU A 259 -10.28 -4.94 -0.85
C GLU A 259 -10.65 -3.89 -1.92
N ALA A 260 -11.58 -4.20 -2.82
CA ALA A 260 -12.09 -3.23 -3.80
C ALA A 260 -12.78 -2.05 -3.10
N ALA A 261 -13.67 -2.32 -2.14
CA ALA A 261 -14.32 -1.31 -1.32
C ALA A 261 -13.30 -0.45 -0.56
N TRP A 262 -12.18 -1.04 -0.12
CA TRP A 262 -11.10 -0.33 0.54
C TRP A 262 -10.44 0.71 -0.36
N TRP A 263 -10.05 0.34 -1.58
CA TRP A 263 -9.48 1.27 -2.54
C TRP A 263 -10.48 2.38 -2.93
N HIS A 264 -11.75 2.04 -3.16
CA HIS A 264 -12.79 3.03 -3.44
C HIS A 264 -13.01 4.00 -2.27
N ARG A 265 -12.96 3.53 -1.02
CA ARG A 265 -13.08 4.39 0.16
C ARG A 265 -11.89 5.36 0.26
N VAL A 266 -10.67 4.85 0.09
CA VAL A 266 -9.43 5.66 0.08
C VAL A 266 -9.52 6.75 -0.98
N GLU A 267 -10.00 6.42 -2.18
CA GLU A 267 -10.15 7.39 -3.27
C GLU A 267 -11.20 8.46 -2.97
N ARG A 268 -12.41 8.05 -2.57
CA ARG A 268 -13.50 8.95 -2.23
C ARG A 268 -13.10 9.93 -1.13
N ASP A 269 -12.57 9.39 -0.03
CA ASP A 269 -12.16 10.20 1.11
C ASP A 269 -10.97 11.08 0.74
N GLY A 270 -10.03 10.58 -0.06
CA GLY A 270 -8.91 11.35 -0.59
C GLY A 270 -9.35 12.56 -1.44
N PHE A 271 -10.34 12.38 -2.32
CA PHE A 271 -10.93 13.50 -3.06
C PHE A 271 -11.73 14.45 -2.19
N ALA A 272 -12.40 13.97 -1.14
CA ALA A 272 -13.09 14.83 -0.19
C ALA A 272 -12.08 15.74 0.54
N LEU A 273 -10.98 15.17 1.03
CA LEU A 273 -9.89 15.91 1.68
C LEU A 273 -9.25 16.94 0.73
N LEU A 274 -8.98 16.56 -0.52
CA LEU A 274 -8.42 17.46 -1.54
C LEU A 274 -9.33 18.65 -1.91
N ARG A 275 -10.65 18.43 -1.90
CA ARG A 275 -11.64 19.48 -2.21
C ARG A 275 -11.86 20.44 -1.04
N GLY A 276 -11.40 20.08 0.15
CA GLY A 276 -11.40 20.96 1.31
C GLY A 276 -10.81 22.34 0.99
N SER A 277 -11.44 23.38 1.54
CA SER A 277 -10.98 24.77 1.44
C SER A 277 -9.84 25.08 2.42
N ALA A 278 -9.59 24.20 3.39
CA ALA A 278 -8.49 24.32 4.33
C ALA A 278 -7.15 23.99 3.66
N TYR A 279 -6.17 24.89 3.82
CA TYR A 279 -4.79 24.68 3.43
C TYR A 279 -4.03 24.02 4.58
N ASP A 280 -4.26 22.73 4.78
CA ASP A 280 -3.74 21.96 5.92
C ASP A 280 -3.20 20.59 5.50
N ARG A 281 -2.83 19.78 6.51
CA ARG A 281 -2.37 18.40 6.35
C ARG A 281 -3.38 17.51 5.62
N GLY A 282 -4.69 17.74 5.80
CA GLY A 282 -5.74 16.92 5.20
C GLY A 282 -5.66 16.93 3.68
N SER A 283 -5.48 18.10 3.08
CA SER A 283 -5.28 18.22 1.62
C SER A 283 -4.07 17.42 1.11
N VAL A 284 -2.98 17.38 1.88
CA VAL A 284 -1.76 16.62 1.54
C VAL A 284 -2.02 15.11 1.65
N VAL A 285 -2.66 14.66 2.73
CA VAL A 285 -3.07 13.25 2.91
C VAL A 285 -4.01 12.82 1.79
N GLY A 286 -4.96 13.67 1.41
CA GLY A 286 -5.87 13.41 0.30
C GLY A 286 -5.15 13.25 -1.05
N ALA A 287 -4.12 14.07 -1.31
CA ALA A 287 -3.29 13.91 -2.50
C ALA A 287 -2.53 12.59 -2.52
N LEU A 288 -1.91 12.22 -1.40
CA LEU A 288 -1.19 10.95 -1.27
C LEU A 288 -2.13 9.76 -1.49
N ALA A 289 -3.35 9.81 -0.93
CA ALA A 289 -4.37 8.78 -1.11
C ALA A 289 -4.76 8.60 -2.58
N VAL A 290 -5.14 9.67 -3.29
CA VAL A 290 -5.58 9.54 -4.69
C VAL A 290 -4.43 9.18 -5.64
N LEU A 291 -3.20 9.60 -5.35
CA LEU A 291 -2.03 9.18 -6.12
C LEU A 291 -1.72 7.70 -5.90
N ALA A 292 -1.88 7.20 -4.67
CA ALA A 292 -1.72 5.78 -4.36
C ALA A 292 -2.78 4.90 -5.06
N VAL A 293 -4.05 5.34 -5.06
CA VAL A 293 -5.13 4.66 -5.80
C VAL A 293 -4.84 4.65 -7.30
N ASP A 294 -4.42 5.78 -7.88
CA ASP A 294 -4.10 5.87 -9.30
C ASP A 294 -2.96 4.89 -9.68
N THR A 295 -1.90 4.85 -8.87
CA THR A 295 -0.79 3.89 -9.03
C THR A 295 -1.26 2.44 -8.91
N TRP A 296 -2.10 2.10 -7.95
CA TRP A 296 -2.68 0.75 -7.83
C TRP A 296 -3.49 0.39 -9.08
N ARG A 297 -4.36 1.29 -9.51
CA ARG A 297 -5.22 1.12 -10.68
C ARG A 297 -4.41 0.95 -11.97
N VAL A 298 -3.35 1.74 -12.15
CA VAL A 298 -2.47 1.64 -13.34
C VAL A 298 -1.69 0.33 -13.36
N ARG A 299 -1.28 -0.19 -12.19
CA ARG A 299 -0.64 -1.52 -12.12
C ARG A 299 -1.62 -2.63 -12.51
N ALA A 300 -2.88 -2.55 -12.06
CA ALA A 300 -3.93 -3.47 -12.48
C ALA A 300 -4.23 -3.35 -13.99
N ALA A 301 -4.24 -2.14 -14.53
CA ALA A 301 -4.41 -1.92 -15.97
C ALA A 301 -3.28 -2.54 -16.80
N LEU A 302 -2.03 -2.45 -16.33
CA LEU A 302 -0.89 -3.10 -16.97
C LEU A 302 -1.02 -4.63 -16.96
N GLU A 303 -1.48 -5.22 -15.86
CA GLU A 303 -1.79 -6.66 -15.78
C GLU A 303 -2.85 -7.08 -16.80
N THR A 304 -3.92 -6.31 -16.92
CA THR A 304 -5.00 -6.57 -17.88
C THR A 304 -4.51 -6.45 -19.32
N ALA A 305 -3.77 -5.40 -19.64
CA ALA A 305 -3.19 -5.20 -20.97
C ALA A 305 -2.17 -6.28 -21.34
N ALA A 306 -1.35 -6.73 -20.39
CA ALA A 306 -0.42 -7.84 -20.60
C ALA A 306 -1.13 -9.16 -20.92
N ARG A 307 -2.39 -9.32 -20.47
CA ARG A 307 -3.28 -10.45 -20.80
C ARG A 307 -4.17 -10.18 -22.03
N GLY A 308 -3.83 -9.19 -22.85
CA GLY A 308 -4.50 -8.89 -24.12
C GLY A 308 -5.63 -7.84 -24.05
N GLY A 309 -5.91 -7.29 -22.88
CA GLY A 309 -6.79 -6.12 -22.72
C GLY A 309 -8.26 -6.34 -23.05
N ALA A 310 -8.75 -7.58 -23.01
CA ALA A 310 -10.13 -7.94 -23.33
C ALA A 310 -10.61 -9.15 -22.52
N GLY A 311 -11.93 -9.38 -22.53
CA GLY A 311 -12.54 -10.55 -21.93
C GLY A 311 -12.45 -10.57 -20.40
N PRO A 312 -12.26 -11.74 -19.76
CA PRO A 312 -12.35 -11.89 -18.31
C PRO A 312 -11.37 -11.02 -17.52
N SER A 313 -10.19 -10.72 -18.07
CA SER A 313 -9.19 -9.85 -17.41
C SER A 313 -9.63 -8.38 -17.37
N LEU A 314 -10.41 -7.94 -18.36
CA LEU A 314 -10.98 -6.60 -18.42
C LEU A 314 -12.23 -6.50 -17.54
N GLU A 315 -13.06 -7.54 -17.51
CA GLU A 315 -14.20 -7.63 -16.59
C GLU A 315 -13.74 -7.60 -15.13
N ALA A 316 -12.68 -8.35 -14.80
CA ALA A 316 -12.08 -8.33 -13.47
C ALA A 316 -11.51 -6.96 -13.11
N PHE A 317 -10.87 -6.25 -14.06
CA PHE A 317 -10.43 -4.88 -13.86
C PHE A 317 -11.61 -3.94 -13.59
N ASP A 318 -12.66 -3.98 -14.42
CA ASP A 318 -13.84 -3.13 -14.27
C ASP A 318 -14.62 -3.40 -12.96
N GLY A 319 -14.53 -4.62 -12.42
CA GLY A 319 -15.11 -4.98 -11.14
C GLY A 319 -14.40 -4.40 -9.92
N VAL A 320 -13.15 -3.93 -10.06
CA VAL A 320 -12.35 -3.42 -8.93
C VAL A 320 -11.87 -1.97 -9.11
N ALA A 321 -11.67 -1.50 -10.35
CA ALA A 321 -10.92 -0.29 -10.68
C ALA A 321 -11.75 1.00 -10.77
#